data_AF-A0A704YR77-F1
#
_entry.id   AF-A0A704YR77-F1
#
_cell.length_a   1.000
_cell.length_b   1.000
_cell.length_c   1.000
_cell.angle_alpha   90.00
_cell.angle_beta   90.00
_cell.angle_gamma   90.00
#
_symmetry.space_group_name_H-M   'P 1'
#
loop_
_entity.id
_entity.type
_entity.pdbx_description
1 polymer ?
#
loop_
_entity_poly.entity_id
_entity_poly.type
_entity_poly.pdbx_seq_one_letter_code
_entity_poly.pdbx_strand_id
1 'polypeptide(L)'
;PVGEVWGVGRRLTEKLNALGINTALQLAQANTAFIRKNFSVILERTVRELNGESCISLEEAPPAKQQIVCSRSFGERITDKDAMHQAVVQYAERAAEKLRGERQYCRQVTTFVRTSPFAVKEPCYSNA
;
A
#
# COMPACT_ATOMS: atom_id res chain seq x y z
N PRO A 1 -9.56 -1.73 -20.63
CA PRO A 1 -8.23 -2.39 -20.64
C PRO A 1 -7.95 -3.18 -19.36
N VAL A 2 -6.94 -4.06 -19.29
CA VAL A 2 -6.69 -4.86 -18.07
C VAL A 2 -6.31 -4.00 -16.86
N GLY A 3 -5.61 -2.88 -17.06
CA GLY A 3 -5.24 -1.94 -16.00
C GLY A 3 -6.37 -1.05 -15.47
N GLU A 4 -7.57 -1.14 -16.05
CA GLU A 4 -8.77 -0.45 -15.53
C GLU A 4 -9.56 -1.33 -14.55
N VAL A 5 -9.20 -2.62 -14.43
CA VAL A 5 -9.81 -3.53 -13.47
C VAL A 5 -9.35 -3.17 -12.06
N TRP A 6 -10.29 -3.11 -11.11
CA TRP A 6 -9.99 -2.79 -9.72
C TRP A 6 -8.97 -3.79 -9.13
N GLY A 7 -8.01 -3.28 -8.37
CA GLY A 7 -6.91 -4.08 -7.84
C GLY A 7 -5.78 -4.39 -8.85
N VAL A 8 -5.93 -4.04 -10.13
CA VAL A 8 -4.87 -4.16 -11.15
C VAL A 8 -4.13 -2.84 -11.33
N GLY A 9 -3.06 -2.65 -10.56
CA GLY A 9 -2.17 -1.48 -10.69
C GLY A 9 -1.12 -1.64 -11.80
N ARG A 10 -0.38 -0.55 -12.08
CA ARG A 10 0.63 -0.45 -13.17
C ARG A 10 1.55 -1.66 -13.30
N ARG A 11 2.19 -2.10 -12.21
CA ARG A 11 3.13 -3.25 -12.24
C ARG A 11 2.43 -4.55 -12.63
N LEU A 12 1.16 -4.70 -12.26
CA LEU A 12 0.38 -5.88 -12.59
C LEU A 12 -0.09 -5.82 -14.04
N THR A 13 -0.51 -4.64 -14.51
CA THR A 13 -0.81 -4.39 -15.92
C THR A 13 0.37 -4.75 -16.82
N GLU A 14 1.58 -4.29 -16.51
CA GLU A 14 2.80 -4.60 -17.27
C GLU A 14 3.05 -6.12 -17.35
N LYS A 15 2.90 -6.84 -16.23
CA LYS A 15 3.05 -8.31 -16.19
C LYS A 15 1.96 -9.05 -16.96
N LEU A 16 0.70 -8.62 -16.86
CA LEU A 16 -0.43 -9.24 -17.56
C LEU A 16 -0.32 -9.01 -19.08
N ASN A 17 0.04 -7.80 -19.50
CA ASN A 17 0.29 -7.49 -20.91
C ASN A 17 1.43 -8.34 -21.48
N ALA A 18 2.50 -8.57 -20.71
CA ALA A 18 3.61 -9.45 -21.11
C ALA A 18 3.18 -10.92 -21.30
N LEU A 19 2.08 -11.34 -20.67
CA LEU A 19 1.46 -12.67 -20.85
C LEU A 19 0.37 -12.66 -21.93
N GLY A 20 0.18 -11.56 -22.66
CA GLY A 20 -0.85 -11.41 -23.69
C GLY A 20 -2.24 -11.07 -23.16
N ILE A 21 -2.39 -10.83 -21.84
CA ILE A 21 -3.65 -10.45 -21.20
C ILE A 21 -3.73 -8.93 -21.16
N ASN A 22 -4.37 -8.34 -22.16
CA ASN A 22 -4.47 -6.89 -22.36
C ASN A 22 -5.85 -6.31 -22.01
N THR A 23 -6.89 -7.16 -21.94
CA THR A 23 -8.27 -6.74 -21.68
C THR A 23 -8.86 -7.40 -20.44
N ALA A 24 -9.90 -6.79 -19.87
CA ALA A 24 -10.67 -7.37 -18.77
C ALA A 24 -11.28 -8.73 -19.16
N LEU A 25 -11.77 -8.88 -20.41
CA LEU A 25 -12.30 -10.15 -20.93
C LEU A 25 -11.23 -11.25 -20.96
N GLN A 26 -10.03 -10.94 -21.45
CA GLN A 26 -8.92 -11.90 -21.45
C GLN A 26 -8.50 -12.31 -20.03
N LEU A 27 -8.55 -11.37 -19.09
CA LEU A 27 -8.30 -11.66 -17.68
C LEU A 27 -9.39 -12.56 -17.09
N ALA A 28 -10.67 -12.32 -17.42
CA ALA A 28 -11.79 -13.16 -16.99
C ALA A 28 -11.70 -14.58 -17.55
N GLN A 29 -11.20 -14.74 -18.79
CA GLN A 29 -11.01 -16.03 -19.45
C GLN A 29 -9.72 -16.76 -19.02
N ALA A 30 -8.85 -16.11 -18.25
CA ALA A 30 -7.60 -16.72 -17.81
C ALA A 30 -7.87 -17.85 -16.80
N ASN A 31 -7.05 -18.90 -16.87
CA ASN A 31 -7.15 -20.02 -15.93
C ASN A 31 -6.89 -19.55 -14.50
N THR A 32 -7.87 -19.70 -13.61
CA THR A 32 -7.82 -19.24 -12.21
C THR A 32 -6.69 -19.89 -11.40
N ALA A 33 -6.41 -21.18 -11.64
CA ALA A 33 -5.30 -21.88 -10.99
C ALA A 33 -3.93 -21.34 -11.46
N PHE A 34 -3.81 -20.99 -12.75
CA PHE A 34 -2.62 -20.31 -13.27
C PHE A 34 -2.46 -18.92 -12.64
N ILE A 35 -3.54 -18.14 -12.53
CA ILE A 35 -3.51 -16.82 -11.92
C ILE A 35 -3.10 -16.91 -10.43
N ARG A 36 -3.70 -17.83 -9.67
CA ARG A 36 -3.34 -18.06 -8.26
C ARG A 36 -1.87 -18.43 -8.07
N LYS A 37 -1.34 -19.30 -8.95
CA LYS A 37 0.05 -19.79 -8.86
C LYS A 37 1.08 -18.72 -9.20
N ASN A 38 0.79 -17.84 -10.16
CA ASN A 38 1.77 -16.87 -10.67
C ASN A 38 1.59 -15.45 -10.10
N PHE A 39 0.45 -15.16 -9.49
CA PHE A 39 0.12 -13.85 -8.92
C PHE A 39 -0.33 -13.99 -7.46
N SER A 40 -1.48 -13.42 -7.11
CA SER A 40 -2.02 -13.39 -5.75
C SER A 40 -3.42 -13.99 -5.71
N VAL A 41 -3.82 -14.46 -4.51
CA VAL A 41 -5.20 -14.88 -4.24
C VAL A 41 -6.19 -13.72 -4.48
N ILE A 42 -5.75 -12.47 -4.33
CA ILE A 42 -6.59 -11.30 -4.61
C ILE A 42 -6.89 -11.21 -6.11
N LEU A 43 -5.89 -11.38 -6.98
CA LEU A 43 -6.12 -11.35 -8.42
C LEU A 43 -6.99 -12.52 -8.89
N GLU A 44 -6.83 -13.71 -8.29
CA GLU A 44 -7.73 -14.84 -8.53
C GLU A 44 -9.18 -14.50 -8.19
N ARG A 45 -9.42 -13.85 -7.04
CA ARG A 45 -10.76 -13.39 -6.64
C ARG A 45 -11.32 -12.36 -7.63
N THR A 46 -10.50 -11.43 -8.12
CA THR A 46 -10.91 -10.49 -9.16
C THR A 46 -11.33 -11.22 -10.45
N VAL A 47 -10.61 -12.26 -10.88
CA VAL A 47 -10.98 -13.08 -12.05
C VAL A 47 -12.32 -13.78 -11.84
N ARG A 48 -12.54 -14.35 -10.65
CA ARG A 48 -13.83 -14.99 -10.29
C ARG A 48 -14.98 -13.99 -10.27
N GLU A 49 -14.77 -12.80 -9.70
CA GLU A 49 -15.76 -11.73 -9.68
C GLU A 49 -16.12 -11.23 -11.09
N LEU A 50 -15.14 -11.13 -11.99
CA LEU A 50 -15.39 -10.82 -13.41
C LEU A 50 -16.25 -11.88 -14.12
N ASN A 51 -16.29 -13.10 -13.59
CA ASN A 51 -17.14 -14.19 -14.06
C ASN A 51 -18.45 -14.31 -13.27
N GLY A 52 -18.77 -13.35 -12.40
CA GLY A 52 -20.01 -13.31 -11.62
C GLY A 52 -19.98 -14.12 -10.32
N GLU A 53 -18.84 -14.69 -9.93
CA GLU A 53 -18.67 -15.31 -8.62
C GLU A 53 -18.33 -14.24 -7.57
N SER A 54 -19.28 -13.88 -6.71
CA SER A 54 -19.04 -12.91 -5.65
C SER A 54 -18.01 -13.43 -4.64
N CYS A 55 -16.81 -12.86 -4.69
CA CYS A 55 -15.63 -13.22 -3.92
C CYS A 55 -15.15 -12.07 -3.03
N ILE A 56 -15.54 -10.82 -3.35
CA ILE A 56 -15.17 -9.61 -2.61
C ILE A 56 -16.42 -9.10 -1.89
N SER A 57 -16.50 -9.32 -0.59
CA SER A 57 -17.62 -8.82 0.22
C SER A 57 -17.64 -7.28 0.22
N LEU A 58 -18.83 -6.71 0.11
CA LEU A 58 -19.06 -5.30 0.40
C LEU A 58 -18.84 -5.09 1.90
N GLU A 59 -17.87 -4.26 2.27
CA GLU A 59 -17.68 -3.86 3.66
C GLU A 59 -18.75 -2.82 4.03
N GLU A 60 -19.65 -3.16 4.98
CA GLU A 60 -20.68 -2.25 5.50
C GLU A 60 -20.09 -1.11 6.34
N ALA A 61 -18.97 -1.38 7.02
CA ALA A 61 -18.16 -0.39 7.70
C ALA A 61 -16.68 -0.81 7.63
N PRO A 62 -15.75 0.14 7.44
CA PRO A 62 -14.33 -0.19 7.42
C PRO A 62 -13.90 -0.80 8.77
N PRO A 63 -13.09 -1.87 8.77
CA PRO A 63 -12.62 -2.48 10.00
C PRO A 63 -11.80 -1.49 10.83
N ALA A 64 -11.72 -1.74 12.14
CA ALA A 64 -10.87 -0.94 13.03
C ALA A 64 -9.43 -0.86 12.48
N LYS A 65 -8.86 0.34 12.49
CA LYS A 65 -7.50 0.57 11.96
C LYS A 65 -6.50 -0.29 12.71
N GLN A 66 -5.77 -1.11 11.97
CA GLN A 66 -4.70 -1.94 12.56
C GLN A 66 -3.43 -1.13 12.86
N GLN A 67 -3.27 0.04 12.23
CA GLN A 67 -2.10 0.91 12.39
C GLN A 67 -2.52 2.38 12.27
N ILE A 68 -1.85 3.24 13.05
CA ILE A 68 -1.94 4.71 12.92
C ILE A 68 -0.55 5.21 12.57
N VAL A 69 -0.41 5.78 11.38
CA VAL A 69 0.86 6.32 10.88
C VAL A 69 0.72 7.82 10.66
N CYS A 70 1.69 8.56 11.18
CA CYS A 70 1.89 9.98 10.92
C CYS A 70 3.27 10.15 10.30
N SER A 71 3.34 10.23 8.97
CA SER A 71 4.57 10.46 8.24
C SER A 71 4.36 11.58 7.22
N ARG A 72 5.41 12.39 7.00
CA ARG A 72 5.44 13.42 5.96
C ARG A 72 6.84 13.51 5.38
N SER A 73 6.91 13.86 4.10
CA SER A 73 8.14 14.32 3.48
C SER A 73 8.45 15.74 3.99
N PHE A 74 9.73 16.01 4.23
CA PHE A 74 10.19 17.36 4.56
C PHE A 74 10.33 18.19 3.28
N GLY A 75 9.97 19.48 3.35
CA GLY A 75 10.13 20.42 2.23
C GLY A 75 11.60 20.67 1.89
N GLU A 76 12.45 20.63 2.91
CA GLU A 76 13.91 20.74 2.79
C GLU A 76 14.58 19.61 3.57
N ARG A 77 15.84 19.36 3.26
CA ARG A 77 16.61 18.34 3.95
C ARG A 77 16.93 18.77 5.39
N ILE A 78 16.48 17.99 6.35
CA ILE A 78 16.91 18.14 7.74
C ILE A 78 18.29 17.51 7.91
N THR A 79 19.27 18.32 8.29
CA THR A 79 20.64 17.90 8.64
C THR A 79 20.96 18.05 10.11
N ASP A 80 20.12 18.79 10.85
CA ASP A 80 20.26 19.05 12.28
C ASP A 80 19.49 18.02 13.12
N LYS A 81 20.10 17.60 14.24
CA LYS A 81 19.53 16.59 15.11
C LYS A 81 18.33 17.12 15.91
N ASP A 82 18.37 18.38 16.35
CA ASP A 82 17.30 18.96 17.15
C ASP A 82 16.05 19.20 16.30
N ALA A 83 16.23 19.66 15.06
CA ALA A 83 15.17 19.76 14.07
C ALA A 83 14.52 18.39 13.79
N MET A 84 15.32 17.33 13.64
CA MET A 84 14.78 15.96 13.47
C MET A 84 14.01 15.50 14.71
N HIS A 85 14.55 15.76 15.90
CA HIS A 85 13.89 15.40 17.16
C HIS A 85 12.53 16.09 17.30
N GLN A 86 12.45 17.40 17.01
CA GLN A 86 11.19 18.15 17.03
C GLN A 86 10.16 17.56 16.06
N ALA A 87 10.57 17.19 14.84
CA ALA A 87 9.69 16.55 13.87
C ALA A 87 9.14 15.21 14.37
N VAL A 88 9.99 14.35 14.96
CA VAL A 88 9.57 13.06 15.51
C VAL A 88 8.58 13.24 16.65
N VAL A 89 8.83 14.19 17.57
CA VAL A 89 7.91 14.52 18.67
C VAL A 89 6.56 14.97 18.12
N GLN A 90 6.55 15.89 17.16
CA GLN A 90 5.31 16.38 16.56
C GLN A 90 4.51 15.24 15.89
N TYR A 91 5.17 14.32 15.19
CA TYR A 91 4.49 13.18 14.56
C TYR A 91 3.96 12.19 15.60
N ALA A 92 4.72 11.94 16.67
CA ALA A 92 4.28 11.10 17.78
C ALA A 92 3.06 11.69 18.50
N GLU A 93 3.04 12.99 18.77
CA GLU A 93 1.90 13.70 19.35
C GLU A 93 0.65 13.57 18.47
N ARG A 94 0.78 13.78 17.15
CA ARG A 94 -0.34 13.63 16.21
C ARG A 94 -0.82 12.19 16.09
N ALA A 95 0.08 11.21 16.14
CA ALA A 95 -0.32 9.79 16.16
C ALA A 95 -1.10 9.46 17.44
N ALA A 96 -0.64 9.96 18.59
CA ALA A 96 -1.31 9.77 19.88
C ALA A 96 -2.68 10.48 19.94
N GLU A 97 -2.81 11.69 19.39
CA GLU A 97 -4.08 12.40 19.27
C GLU A 97 -5.11 11.58 18.47
N LYS A 98 -4.70 11.04 17.31
CA LYS A 98 -5.56 10.17 16.49
C LYS A 98 -5.93 8.88 17.23
N LEU A 99 -4.98 8.23 17.90
CA LEU A 99 -5.21 7.02 18.68
C LEU A 99 -6.28 7.23 19.75
N ARG A 100 -6.18 8.34 20.50
CA ARG A 100 -7.17 8.70 21.54
C ARG A 100 -8.52 9.06 20.93
N GLY A 101 -8.54 9.80 19.83
CA GLY A 101 -9.77 10.14 19.11
C GLY A 101 -10.53 8.91 18.61
N GLU A 102 -9.80 7.87 18.19
CA GLU A 102 -10.35 6.58 17.77
C GLU A 102 -10.64 5.62 18.93
N ARG A 103 -10.34 6.02 20.18
CA ARG A 103 -10.49 5.22 21.40
C ARG A 103 -9.83 3.84 21.30
N GLN A 104 -8.65 3.79 20.66
CA GLN A 104 -7.87 2.58 20.44
C GLN A 104 -6.66 2.51 21.39
N TYR A 105 -6.03 1.34 21.45
CA TYR A 105 -4.79 1.09 22.19
C TYR A 105 -3.72 0.53 21.24
N CYS A 106 -2.46 0.92 21.43
CA CYS A 106 -1.33 0.38 20.67
C CYS A 106 -0.46 -0.52 21.56
N ARG A 107 0.01 -1.65 21.01
CA ARG A 107 0.98 -2.54 21.68
C ARG A 107 2.43 -2.17 21.37
N GLN A 108 2.67 -1.51 20.26
CA GLN A 108 4.00 -1.18 19.75
C GLN A 108 3.99 0.22 19.16
N VAL A 109 5.09 0.95 19.38
CA VAL A 109 5.38 2.23 18.74
C VAL A 109 6.67 2.05 17.95
N THR A 110 6.67 2.49 16.69
CA THR A 110 7.83 2.42 15.79
C THR A 110 8.07 3.77 15.13
N THR A 111 9.34 4.06 14.87
CA THR A 111 9.78 5.25 14.13
C THR A 111 10.65 4.79 12.97
N PHE A 112 10.38 5.29 11.78
CA PHE A 112 11.20 5.04 10.60
C PHE A 112 11.67 6.36 9.99
N VAL A 113 12.84 6.31 9.36
CA VAL A 113 13.48 7.41 8.65
C VAL A 113 13.98 6.86 7.32
N ARG A 114 13.74 7.63 6.27
CA ARG A 114 14.21 7.33 4.92
C ARG A 114 14.81 8.57 4.30
N THR A 115 16.02 8.46 3.76
CA THR A 115 16.61 9.53 2.96
C THR A 115 16.11 9.48 1.53
N SER A 116 16.23 10.58 0.80
CA SER A 116 15.61 10.72 -0.53
C SER A 116 16.17 9.66 -1.50
N PRO A 117 15.32 8.79 -2.08
CA PRO A 117 15.77 7.85 -3.11
C PRO A 117 16.10 8.55 -4.45
N PHE A 118 15.76 9.83 -4.58
CA PHE A 118 16.02 10.65 -5.77
C PHE A 118 17.30 11.50 -5.64
N ALA A 119 17.99 11.44 -4.49
CA ALA A 119 19.26 12.13 -4.31
C ALA A 119 20.34 11.43 -5.17
N VAL A 120 20.77 12.12 -6.23
CA VAL A 120 21.78 11.61 -7.16
C VAL A 120 23.16 11.64 -6.47
N LYS A 121 23.86 10.49 -6.44
CA LYS A 121 25.18 10.28 -5.82
C LYS A 121 25.24 10.27 -4.29
N GLU A 122 24.13 10.06 -3.60
CA GLU A 122 24.14 9.93 -2.15
C GLU A 122 23.65 8.55 -1.68
N PRO A 123 24.18 8.03 -0.55
CA PRO A 123 23.68 6.80 0.03
C PRO A 123 22.23 6.98 0.51
N CYS A 124 21.36 6.14 -0.04
CA CYS A 124 19.99 6.00 0.44
C CYS A 124 19.99 5.15 1.72
N TYR A 125 19.43 5.70 2.79
CA TYR A 125 19.22 5.03 4.06
C TYR A 125 17.71 4.81 4.27
N SER A 126 17.35 3.64 4.78
CA SER A 126 15.98 3.30 5.17
C SER A 126 16.03 2.25 6.29
N ASN A 127 15.27 2.47 7.36
CA ASN A 127 15.00 1.47 8.39
C ASN A 127 13.50 1.08 8.47
N ALA A 128 12.74 1.47 7.46
CA ALA A 128 11.36 1.05 7.23
C ALA A 128 11.30 -0.35 6.62
#